data_AF-X1LEB7-F1
#
_entry.id   AF-X1LEB7-F1
#
_cell.length_a   1.000
_cell.length_b   1.000
_cell.length_c   1.000
_cell.angle_alpha   90.00
_cell.angle_beta   90.00
_cell.angle_gamma   90.00
#
_symmetry.space_group_name_H-M   'P 1'
#
loop_
_entity.id
_entity.type
_entity.pdbx_description
1 polymer ?
#
loop_
_entity_poly.entity_id
_entity_poly.type
_entity_poly.pdbx_seq_one_letter_code
_entity_poly.pdbx_strand_id
1 'polypeptide(L)'
;MENSKVSSTEVVISKNSNPSKAITNGLEKLGGISGIVQKGDRVFVKINLRAPYGFPVNVNFDSLRTIIDMCKKAEAKNIIVGSFPDNGIKTDSISNIIGFQSYVENLGAEFIFLDD
;
A
#
# COMPACT_ATOMS: atom_id res chain seq x y z
N MET A 1 5.10 5.74 42.18
CA MET A 1 5.64 6.07 40.85
C MET A 1 5.27 4.91 39.94
N GLU A 2 4.22 5.06 39.14
CA GLU A 2 3.82 4.06 38.15
C GLU A 2 4.82 4.08 37.00
N ASN A 3 5.49 2.95 36.77
CA ASN A 3 6.24 2.69 35.55
C ASN A 3 5.23 2.61 34.41
N SER A 4 5.09 3.68 33.63
CA SER A 4 4.47 3.61 32.31
C SER A 4 5.30 2.63 31.48
N LYS A 5 4.82 1.40 31.31
CA LYS A 5 5.35 0.44 30.33
C LYS A 5 5.24 1.10 28.95
N VAL A 6 6.34 1.69 28.48
CA VAL A 6 6.49 1.98 27.06
C VAL A 6 6.47 0.62 26.38
N SER A 7 5.39 0.30 25.64
CA SER A 7 5.32 -0.94 24.89
C SER A 7 6.51 -0.96 23.93
N SER A 8 7.36 -1.98 24.00
CA SER A 8 8.49 -2.12 23.09
C SER A 8 7.98 -2.11 21.65
N THR A 9 8.52 -1.21 20.81
CA THR A 9 8.20 -1.19 19.38
C THR A 9 8.70 -2.48 18.72
N GLU A 10 7.79 -3.21 18.09
CA GLU A 10 8.13 -4.39 17.31
C GLU A 10 8.53 -3.98 15.89
N VAL A 11 9.66 -4.51 15.41
CA VAL A 11 10.21 -4.21 14.08
C VAL A 11 10.60 -5.51 13.40
N VAL A 12 10.17 -5.68 12.15
CA VAL A 12 10.51 -6.84 11.31
C VAL A 12 11.20 -6.38 10.03
N ILE A 13 12.33 -7.02 9.72
CA ILE A 13 13.00 -6.93 8.42
C ILE A 13 12.85 -8.29 7.73
N SER A 14 12.34 -8.26 6.50
CA SER A 14 12.12 -9.44 5.67
C SER A 14 12.82 -9.27 4.33
N LYS A 15 13.51 -10.34 3.87
CA LYS A 15 14.20 -10.37 2.58
C LYS A 15 13.70 -11.54 1.76
N ASN A 16 13.36 -11.28 0.50
CA ASN A 16 13.07 -12.30 -0.50
C ASN A 16 13.39 -11.75 -1.89
N SER A 17 13.70 -12.61 -2.85
CA SER A 17 13.86 -12.22 -4.26
C SER A 17 12.53 -11.91 -4.93
N ASN A 18 11.41 -12.38 -4.37
CA ASN A 18 10.06 -12.05 -4.80
C ASN A 18 9.44 -11.00 -3.86
N PRO A 19 9.04 -9.82 -4.36
CA PRO A 19 8.48 -8.74 -3.54
C PRO A 19 7.26 -9.14 -2.72
N SER A 20 6.31 -9.88 -3.31
CA SER A 20 5.13 -10.38 -2.61
C SER A 20 5.49 -11.25 -1.41
N LYS A 21 6.44 -12.18 -1.58
CA LYS A 21 6.91 -13.03 -0.48
C LYS A 21 7.61 -12.22 0.60
N ALA A 22 8.39 -11.20 0.24
CA ALA A 22 9.04 -10.34 1.21
C ALA A 22 8.00 -9.64 2.11
N ILE A 23 6.94 -9.11 1.51
CA ILE A 23 5.82 -8.44 2.21
C ILE A 23 5.04 -9.41 3.07
N THR A 24 4.57 -10.53 2.51
CA THR A 24 3.79 -11.52 3.28
C THR A 24 4.59 -12.01 4.48
N ASN A 25 5.85 -12.45 4.28
CA ASN A 25 6.68 -12.92 5.39
C ASN A 25 6.95 -11.85 6.46
N GLY A 26 7.03 -10.58 6.07
CA GLY A 26 7.20 -9.47 6.99
C GLY A 26 5.97 -9.26 7.86
N LEU A 27 4.79 -9.23 7.22
CA LEU A 27 3.51 -9.05 7.90
C LEU A 27 3.14 -10.24 8.78
N GLU A 28 3.39 -11.48 8.35
CA GLU A 28 3.14 -12.67 9.19
C GLU A 28 3.91 -12.62 10.51
N LYS A 29 5.15 -12.11 10.49
CA LYS A 29 5.94 -11.92 11.71
C LYS A 29 5.44 -10.79 12.61
N LEU A 30 4.62 -9.88 12.09
CA LEU A 30 3.94 -8.81 12.84
C LEU A 30 2.51 -9.19 13.26
N GLY A 31 2.17 -10.50 13.27
CA GLY A 31 0.83 -10.98 13.61
C GLY A 31 -0.14 -11.07 12.43
N GLY A 32 0.38 -11.01 11.20
CA GLY A 32 -0.40 -11.11 9.97
C GLY A 32 -1.14 -9.83 9.61
N ILE A 33 -1.81 -9.82 8.45
CA ILE A 33 -2.61 -8.66 8.03
C ILE A 33 -3.75 -8.36 9.00
N SER A 34 -4.29 -9.39 9.66
CA SER A 34 -5.33 -9.27 10.69
C SER A 34 -4.85 -8.58 11.97
N GLY A 35 -3.54 -8.37 12.15
CA GLY A 35 -3.02 -7.50 13.22
C GLY A 35 -3.20 -6.01 12.91
N ILE A 36 -3.46 -5.65 11.65
CA ILE A 36 -3.48 -4.26 11.16
C ILE A 36 -4.86 -3.89 10.60
N VAL A 37 -5.46 -4.80 9.82
CA VAL A 37 -6.73 -4.61 9.13
C VAL A 37 -7.76 -5.58 9.70
N GLN A 38 -8.90 -5.06 10.13
CA GLN A 38 -10.04 -5.83 10.60
C GLN A 38 -11.14 -5.89 9.55
N LYS A 39 -12.04 -6.87 9.72
CA LYS A 39 -13.25 -6.99 8.92
C LYS A 39 -14.07 -5.71 9.02
N GLY A 40 -14.44 -5.18 7.86
CA GLY A 40 -15.25 -3.96 7.75
C GLY A 40 -14.46 -2.66 7.70
N ASP A 41 -13.13 -2.71 7.85
CA ASP A 41 -12.29 -1.51 7.83
C ASP A 41 -12.31 -0.82 6.46
N ARG A 42 -12.11 0.50 6.51
CA ARG A 42 -11.77 1.31 5.33
C ARG A 42 -10.26 1.54 5.34
N VAL A 43 -9.57 0.97 4.37
CA VAL A 43 -8.10 1.01 4.29
C VAL A 43 -7.67 2.00 3.23
N PHE A 44 -6.77 2.92 3.58
CA PHE A 44 -6.12 3.81 2.63
C PHE A 44 -4.65 3.39 2.43
N VAL A 45 -4.30 2.98 1.22
CA VAL A 45 -2.95 2.61 0.81
C VAL A 45 -2.32 3.81 0.10
N LYS A 46 -1.52 4.57 0.85
CA LYS A 46 -0.74 5.67 0.28
C LYS A 46 0.43 5.12 -0.52
N ILE A 47 0.56 5.55 -1.77
CA ILE A 47 1.70 5.24 -2.62
C ILE A 47 2.47 6.50 -3.02
N ASN A 48 3.63 6.31 -3.64
CA ASN A 48 4.26 7.34 -4.44
C ASN A 48 3.99 6.99 -5.91
N LEU A 49 3.25 7.86 -6.59
CA LEU A 49 3.11 7.83 -8.04
C LEU A 49 3.96 8.96 -8.63
N ARG A 50 4.90 8.59 -9.50
CA ARG A 50 5.92 9.46 -10.09
C ARG A 50 5.90 9.29 -11.60
N ALA A 51 6.21 10.37 -12.31
CA ALA A 51 6.34 10.31 -13.76
C ALA A 51 7.48 9.34 -14.16
N PRO A 52 7.37 8.66 -15.31
CA PRO A 52 8.34 7.65 -15.74
C PRO A 52 9.69 8.30 -16.13
N TYR A 53 10.57 8.54 -15.16
CA TYR A 53 11.88 9.16 -15.33
C TYR A 53 13.04 8.25 -14.87
N GLY A 54 13.16 7.03 -15.42
CA GLY A 54 14.29 6.14 -15.12
C GLY A 54 14.42 5.68 -13.65
N PHE A 55 15.08 4.53 -13.41
CA PHE A 55 15.10 3.81 -12.12
C PHE A 55 13.71 3.57 -11.49
N PRO A 56 13.53 2.65 -10.53
CA PRO A 56 12.19 2.42 -9.95
C PRO A 56 11.81 3.59 -9.04
N VAL A 57 11.14 4.59 -9.59
CA VAL A 57 10.58 5.76 -8.87
C VAL A 57 9.16 5.52 -8.34
N ASN A 58 8.53 4.43 -8.78
CA ASN A 58 7.15 4.08 -8.49
C ASN A 58 7.03 2.90 -7.54
N VAL A 59 5.85 2.75 -6.94
CA VAL A 59 5.47 1.52 -6.23
C VAL A 59 5.63 0.31 -7.15
N ASN A 60 6.26 -0.76 -6.65
CA ASN A 60 6.28 -2.04 -7.36
C ASN A 60 4.85 -2.60 -7.43
N PHE A 61 4.38 -2.94 -8.62
CA PHE A 61 2.99 -3.38 -8.82
C PHE A 61 2.70 -4.72 -8.12
N ASP A 62 3.65 -5.67 -8.07
CA ASP A 62 3.44 -6.91 -7.33
C ASP A 62 3.28 -6.65 -5.83
N SER A 63 4.06 -5.71 -5.29
CA SER A 63 3.93 -5.27 -3.90
C SER A 63 2.55 -4.68 -3.63
N LEU A 64 2.08 -3.75 -4.48
CA LEU A 64 0.77 -3.13 -4.32
C LEU A 64 -0.37 -4.15 -4.42
N ARG A 65 -0.34 -5.02 -5.44
CA ARG A 65 -1.29 -6.13 -5.57
C ARG A 65 -1.34 -6.98 -4.31
N THR A 66 -0.17 -7.34 -3.78
CA THR A 66 -0.07 -8.17 -2.57
C THR A 66 -0.76 -7.49 -1.38
N ILE A 67 -0.53 -6.19 -1.17
CA ILE A 67 -1.17 -5.42 -0.09
C ILE A 67 -2.68 -5.38 -0.28
N ILE A 68 -3.17 -5.09 -1.49
CA ILE A 68 -4.61 -5.05 -1.78
C ILE A 68 -5.24 -6.43 -1.53
N ASP A 69 -4.64 -7.50 -2.05
CA ASP A 69 -5.14 -8.87 -1.87
C ASP A 69 -5.15 -9.28 -0.38
N MET A 70 -4.16 -8.84 0.40
CA MET A 70 -4.13 -9.09 1.84
C MET A 70 -5.24 -8.32 2.57
N CYS A 71 -5.51 -7.06 2.22
CA CYS A 71 -6.63 -6.30 2.78
C CYS A 71 -7.98 -6.94 2.43
N LYS A 72 -8.14 -7.46 1.20
CA LYS A 72 -9.34 -8.21 0.79
C LYS A 72 -9.52 -9.48 1.60
N LYS A 73 -8.44 -10.23 1.83
CA LYS A 73 -8.46 -11.44 2.70
C LYS A 73 -8.85 -11.12 4.13
N ALA A 74 -8.51 -9.93 4.63
CA ALA A 74 -8.94 -9.43 5.93
C ALA A 74 -10.40 -8.91 5.96
N GLU A 75 -11.14 -9.04 4.85
CA GLU A 75 -12.52 -8.56 4.70
C GLU A 75 -12.67 -7.05 4.93
N ALA A 76 -11.67 -6.25 4.51
CA ALA A 76 -11.80 -4.80 4.45
C ALA A 76 -13.02 -4.41 3.60
N LYS A 77 -13.82 -3.45 4.07
CA LYS A 77 -15.02 -2.97 3.38
C LYS A 77 -14.67 -2.17 2.13
N ASN A 78 -13.66 -1.31 2.23
CA ASN A 78 -13.19 -0.47 1.14
C ASN A 78 -11.67 -0.41 1.19
N ILE A 79 -11.04 -0.53 0.02
CA ILE A 79 -9.60 -0.34 -0.15
C ILE A 79 -9.43 0.80 -1.13
N ILE A 80 -8.80 1.87 -0.68
CA ILE A 80 -8.58 3.10 -1.43
C ILE A 80 -7.08 3.24 -1.61
N VAL A 81 -6.62 3.47 -2.82
CA VAL A 81 -5.22 3.76 -3.14
C VAL A 81 -5.13 5.21 -3.56
N GLY A 82 -4.12 5.93 -3.08
CA GLY A 82 -3.95 7.33 -3.46
C GLY A 82 -2.51 7.80 -3.43
N SER A 83 -2.25 8.84 -4.21
CA SER A 83 -0.98 9.56 -4.26
C SER A 83 -1.25 11.06 -4.35
N PHE A 84 -0.22 11.84 -4.02
CA PHE A 84 -0.17 13.29 -4.20
C PHE A 84 0.69 13.65 -5.43
N PRO A 85 0.58 14.90 -5.94
CA PRO A 85 1.33 15.40 -7.09
C PRO A 85 2.84 15.20 -7.01
N ASP A 86 3.45 14.85 -8.14
CA ASP A 86 4.89 14.72 -8.30
C ASP A 86 5.49 16.02 -8.84
N ASN A 87 6.10 16.84 -7.97
CA ASN A 87 6.80 18.08 -8.38
C ASN A 87 5.97 19.00 -9.28
N GLY A 88 4.68 19.18 -8.95
CA GLY A 88 3.75 20.00 -9.74
C GLY A 88 3.05 19.26 -10.89
N ILE A 89 3.38 18.00 -11.13
CA ILE A 89 2.63 17.12 -12.03
C ILE A 89 1.52 16.45 -11.23
N LYS A 90 0.28 16.68 -11.66
CA LYS A 90 -0.90 16.07 -11.05
C LYS A 90 -0.88 14.55 -11.15
N THR A 91 -1.43 13.91 -10.13
CA THR A 91 -1.59 12.45 -10.04
C THR A 91 -2.46 11.93 -11.17
N ASP A 92 -3.49 12.69 -11.58
CA ASP A 92 -4.35 12.37 -12.73
C ASP A 92 -3.57 12.13 -14.02
N SER A 93 -2.59 13.00 -14.28
CA SER A 93 -1.83 13.06 -15.50
C SER A 93 -0.90 11.86 -15.59
N ILE A 94 -0.24 11.52 -14.47
CA ILE A 94 0.63 10.34 -14.40
C ILE A 94 -0.19 9.05 -14.49
N SER A 95 -1.32 8.98 -13.78
CA SER A 95 -2.21 7.82 -13.80
C SER A 95 -2.70 7.51 -15.21
N ASN A 96 -3.12 8.53 -15.95
CA ASN A 96 -3.59 8.41 -17.33
C ASN A 96 -2.52 7.89 -18.28
N ILE A 97 -1.26 8.34 -18.12
CA ILE A 97 -0.14 7.91 -18.96
C ILE A 97 0.15 6.41 -18.78
N ILE A 98 0.09 5.90 -17.54
CA ILE A 98 0.51 4.53 -17.23
C ILE A 98 -0.66 3.56 -17.03
N GLY A 99 -1.91 4.03 -17.17
CA GLY A 99 -3.12 3.22 -16.93
C GLY A 99 -3.27 2.79 -15.47
N PHE A 100 -2.80 3.60 -14.52
CA PHE A 100 -2.69 3.20 -13.12
C PHE A 100 -4.05 3.00 -12.45
N GLN A 101 -4.98 3.92 -12.69
CA GLN A 101 -6.34 3.82 -12.16
C GLN A 101 -7.00 2.50 -12.56
N SER A 102 -7.00 2.16 -13.85
CA SER A 102 -7.59 0.92 -14.34
C SER A 102 -6.91 -0.31 -13.74
N TYR A 103 -5.59 -0.26 -13.51
CA TYR A 103 -4.89 -1.33 -12.81
C TYR A 103 -5.40 -1.54 -11.39
N VAL A 104 -5.55 -0.47 -10.59
CA VAL A 104 -6.05 -0.53 -9.21
C VAL A 104 -7.51 -1.00 -9.16
N GLU A 105 -8.35 -0.49 -10.04
CA GLU A 105 -9.77 -0.85 -10.14
C GLU A 105 -9.95 -2.33 -10.49
N ASN A 106 -9.13 -2.87 -11.39
CA ASN A 106 -9.13 -4.29 -11.73
C ASN A 106 -8.73 -5.20 -10.55
N LEU A 107 -8.09 -4.67 -9.52
CA LEU A 107 -7.81 -5.41 -8.27
C LEU A 107 -8.97 -5.36 -7.28
N GLY A 108 -10.00 -4.54 -7.54
CA GLY A 108 -11.13 -4.31 -6.66
C GLY A 108 -10.88 -3.25 -5.60
N ALA A 109 -9.98 -2.30 -5.87
CA ALA A 109 -9.73 -1.13 -5.05
C ALA A 109 -10.14 0.16 -5.79
N GLU A 110 -10.37 1.24 -5.06
CA GLU A 110 -10.65 2.57 -5.61
C GLU A 110 -9.34 3.36 -5.73
N PHE A 111 -9.14 4.10 -6.82
CA PHE A 111 -8.03 5.05 -6.91
C PHE A 111 -8.54 6.48 -6.73
N ILE A 112 -7.89 7.24 -5.84
CA ILE A 112 -8.19 8.66 -5.63
C ILE A 112 -6.97 9.54 -5.94
N PHE A 113 -7.25 10.70 -6.51
CA PHE A 113 -6.27 11.74 -6.80
C PHE A 113 -6.24 12.73 -5.64
N LEU A 114 -5.09 12.92 -4.99
CA LEU A 114 -4.91 13.91 -3.92
C LEU A 114 -4.23 15.16 -4.48
N ASP A 115 -4.82 15.74 -5.52
CA ASP A 115 -4.21 16.82 -6.32
C ASP A 115 -4.54 18.24 -5.81
N ASP A 116 -5.43 18.36 -4.82
CA ASP A 116 -5.92 19.61 -4.23
C ASP A 116 -5.16 20.01 -2.94
#